data_AF-A0A350BBM4-F1
#
_entry.id   AF-A0A350BBM4-F1
#
_cell.length_a   1.000
_cell.length_b   1.000
_cell.length_c   1.000
_cell.angle_alpha   90.00
_cell.angle_beta   90.00
_cell.angle_gamma   90.00
#
_symmetry.space_group_name_H-M   'P 1'
#
loop_
_entity.id
_entity.type
_entity.pdbx_description
1 polymer ?
#
loop_
_entity_poly.entity_id
_entity_poly.type
_entity_poly.pdbx_seq_one_letter_code
_entity_poly.pdbx_strand_id
1 'polypeptide(L)'
;MVETDQTETYDAVLIAIGRRPSDAVVPPGVIKIGDANGAPLLAHKASAEGKAIFTGDFSQVIIPAAMFTDPEIATVGASEQSLKQQARSYKTCKLPYRANSKAYVTGVEEGFIKLMTDEDGHYLLGAAIIGYEASDIINVLTLAIQEKIPIAKLKRLVFPHPTIGEVIAQALDLI
;
A
#
# COMPACT_ATOMS: atom_id res chain seq x y z
N MET A 1 5.40 48.31 -19.92
CA MET A 1 4.21 47.46 -20.11
C MET A 1 4.65 46.33 -21.02
N VAL A 2 4.94 45.18 -20.44
CA VAL A 2 5.27 43.97 -21.22
C VAL A 2 3.94 43.27 -21.42
N GLU A 3 3.47 43.25 -22.66
CA GLU A 3 2.34 42.41 -23.07
C GLU A 3 2.77 40.95 -22.90
N THR A 4 2.18 40.26 -21.92
CA THR A 4 2.26 38.81 -21.80
C THR A 4 1.03 38.23 -22.47
N ASP A 5 1.07 38.15 -23.80
CA ASP A 5 0.18 37.27 -24.57
C ASP A 5 0.93 35.95 -24.80
N GLN A 6 0.91 35.10 -23.79
CA GLN A 6 1.24 33.68 -23.93
C GLN A 6 0.12 32.90 -23.26
N THR A 7 -0.94 32.61 -24.01
CA THR A 7 -1.77 31.45 -23.71
C THR A 7 -0.88 30.22 -23.82
N GLU A 8 -0.32 29.78 -22.69
CA GLU A 8 0.35 28.49 -22.59
C GLU A 8 -0.67 27.41 -22.97
N THR A 9 -0.50 26.81 -24.15
CA THR A 9 -1.20 25.58 -24.53
C THR A 9 -0.65 24.46 -23.68
N TYR A 10 -1.39 24.07 -22.64
CA TYR A 10 -1.08 22.89 -21.85
C TYR A 10 -1.67 21.65 -22.53
N ASP A 11 -0.85 20.61 -22.73
CA ASP A 11 -1.31 19.30 -23.23
C ASP A 11 -2.29 18.61 -22.27
N ALA A 12 -2.30 19.02 -20.99
CA ALA A 12 -3.24 18.61 -19.97
C ALA A 12 -3.46 19.70 -18.91
N VAL A 13 -4.71 19.94 -18.53
CA VAL A 13 -5.07 20.79 -17.39
C VAL A 13 -5.43 19.90 -16.20
N LEU A 14 -4.58 19.92 -15.17
CA LEU A 14 -4.82 19.22 -13.91
C LEU A 14 -5.73 20.06 -13.01
N ILE A 15 -6.97 19.63 -12.83
CA ILE A 15 -7.90 20.26 -11.90
C ILE A 15 -8.02 19.37 -10.66
N ALA A 16 -7.52 19.86 -9.52
CA ALA A 16 -7.77 19.22 -8.22
C ALA A 16 -9.22 19.54 -7.80
N ILE A 17 -10.16 18.65 -8.13
CA ILE A 17 -11.59 18.86 -7.82
C ILE A 17 -11.91 18.38 -6.39
N GLY A 18 -11.65 19.23 -5.40
CA GLY A 18 -12.17 19.07 -4.03
C GLY A 18 -11.57 17.91 -3.20
N ARG A 19 -12.04 17.80 -1.94
CA ARG A 19 -11.64 16.77 -0.95
C ARG A 19 -12.57 15.55 -0.94
N ARG A 20 -13.34 15.35 -2.00
CA ARG A 20 -14.37 14.30 -2.08
C ARG A 20 -14.44 13.76 -3.51
N PRO A 21 -14.82 12.49 -3.68
CA PRO A 21 -15.18 11.95 -4.98
C PRO A 21 -16.21 12.84 -5.67
N SER A 22 -16.02 13.09 -6.97
CA SER A 22 -16.92 13.92 -7.76
C SER A 22 -17.46 13.12 -8.93
N ASP A 23 -18.79 13.06 -9.04
CA ASP A 23 -19.48 12.47 -10.20
C ASP A 23 -19.62 13.45 -11.37
N ALA A 24 -19.01 14.64 -11.28
CA ALA A 24 -19.09 15.65 -12.32
C ALA A 24 -18.53 15.13 -13.66
N VAL A 25 -19.24 15.39 -14.76
CA VAL A 25 -18.75 15.06 -16.10
C VAL A 25 -17.52 15.92 -16.39
N VAL A 26 -16.38 15.28 -16.71
CA VAL A 26 -15.15 15.99 -17.11
C VAL A 26 -15.19 16.31 -18.61
N PRO A 27 -14.90 17.56 -19.01
CA PRO A 27 -14.74 17.92 -20.41
C PRO A 27 -13.62 17.12 -21.10
N PRO A 28 -13.65 17.02 -22.44
CA PRO A 28 -12.52 16.47 -23.20
C PRO A 28 -11.20 17.16 -22.85
N GLY A 29 -10.14 16.38 -22.63
CA GLY A 29 -8.81 16.89 -22.25
C GLY A 29 -8.61 17.13 -20.75
N VAL A 30 -9.60 16.85 -19.89
CA VAL A 30 -9.49 16.96 -18.43
C VAL A 30 -9.44 15.58 -17.78
N ILE A 31 -8.45 15.35 -16.92
CA ILE A 31 -8.27 14.11 -16.17
C ILE A 31 -8.47 14.40 -14.67
N LYS A 32 -9.26 13.55 -13.99
CA LYS A 32 -9.40 13.59 -12.53
C LYS A 32 -8.28 12.78 -11.89
N ILE A 33 -7.65 13.33 -10.85
CA ILE A 33 -6.73 12.62 -9.97
C ILE A 33 -7.05 12.89 -8.50
N GLY A 34 -6.43 12.13 -7.61
CA GLY A 34 -6.58 12.25 -6.16
C GLY A 34 -8.00 11.96 -5.71
N ASP A 35 -8.47 12.74 -4.74
CA ASP A 35 -9.78 12.54 -4.11
C ASP A 35 -10.94 12.66 -5.11
N ALA A 36 -10.80 13.51 -6.12
CA ALA A 36 -11.76 13.67 -7.20
C ALA A 36 -11.95 12.37 -8.01
N ASN A 37 -10.90 11.54 -8.06
CA ASN A 37 -10.86 10.26 -8.77
C ASN A 37 -11.23 9.06 -7.87
N GLY A 38 -11.96 9.31 -6.79
CA GLY A 38 -12.49 8.24 -5.93
C GLY A 38 -11.48 7.67 -4.93
N ALA A 39 -11.95 6.69 -4.17
CA ALA A 39 -11.19 6.06 -3.10
C ALA A 39 -10.00 5.21 -3.62
N PRO A 40 -8.95 4.96 -2.81
CA PRO A 40 -8.75 5.51 -1.46
C PRO A 40 -8.35 7.00 -1.48
N LEU A 41 -8.82 7.79 -0.51
CA LEU A 41 -8.54 9.23 -0.43
C LEU A 41 -7.20 9.46 0.28
N LEU A 42 -6.10 9.21 -0.43
CA LEU A 42 -4.74 9.19 0.10
C LEU A 42 -3.79 10.04 -0.75
N ALA A 43 -2.93 10.83 -0.09
CA ALA A 43 -2.02 11.76 -0.77
C ALA A 43 -1.03 11.08 -1.72
N HIS A 44 -0.50 9.91 -1.34
CA HIS A 44 0.42 9.13 -2.17
C HIS A 44 -0.28 8.46 -3.36
N LYS A 45 -1.59 8.14 -3.27
CA LYS A 45 -2.40 7.77 -4.45
C LYS A 45 -2.47 8.94 -5.43
N ALA A 46 -2.86 10.11 -4.96
CA ALA A 46 -2.97 11.31 -5.79
C ALA A 46 -1.64 11.65 -6.49
N SER A 47 -0.53 11.51 -5.76
CA SER A 47 0.82 11.72 -6.28
C SER A 47 1.20 10.69 -7.35
N ALA A 48 0.86 9.41 -7.13
CA ALA A 48 1.09 8.35 -8.11
C ALA A 48 0.27 8.54 -9.39
N GLU A 49 -1.01 8.92 -9.26
CA GLU A 49 -1.89 9.25 -10.41
C GLU A 49 -1.36 10.47 -11.18
N GLY A 50 -0.89 11.50 -10.47
CA GLY A 50 -0.24 12.65 -11.10
C GLY A 50 1.01 12.25 -11.88
N LYS A 51 1.88 11.41 -11.29
CA LYS A 51 3.09 10.90 -11.96
C LYS A 51 2.77 10.09 -13.21
N ALA A 52 1.75 9.23 -13.16
CA ALA A 52 1.30 8.40 -14.28
C ALA A 52 0.94 9.23 -15.52
N ILE A 53 0.35 10.41 -15.34
CA ILE A 53 0.02 11.33 -16.45
C ILE A 53 1.28 11.80 -17.17
N PHE A 54 2.34 12.14 -16.44
CA PHE A 54 3.59 12.62 -17.03
C PHE A 54 4.43 11.50 -17.64
N THR A 55 4.37 10.29 -17.08
CA THR A 55 5.14 9.14 -17.59
C THR A 55 4.41 8.36 -18.67
N GLY A 56 3.10 8.53 -18.81
CA GLY A 56 2.25 7.68 -19.65
C GLY A 56 2.06 6.25 -19.13
N ASP A 57 2.50 5.98 -17.89
CA ASP A 57 2.39 4.66 -17.26
C ASP A 57 1.19 4.62 -16.31
N PHE A 58 0.11 4.03 -16.79
CA PHE A 58 -1.14 3.85 -16.05
C PHE A 58 -1.29 2.42 -15.50
N SER A 59 -0.19 1.70 -15.31
CA SER A 59 -0.22 0.39 -14.64
C SER A 59 -0.86 0.50 -13.25
N GLN A 60 -1.57 -0.55 -12.84
CA GLN A 60 -2.18 -0.55 -11.50
C GLN A 60 -1.09 -0.51 -10.43
N VAL A 61 -1.10 0.56 -9.64
CA VAL A 61 -0.20 0.73 -8.50
C VAL A 61 -0.92 0.25 -7.24
N ILE A 62 -0.26 -0.62 -6.49
CA ILE A 62 -0.69 -1.04 -5.16
C ILE A 62 -0.48 0.13 -4.19
N ILE A 63 -1.58 0.61 -3.61
CA ILE A 63 -1.60 1.72 -2.66
C ILE A 63 -1.65 1.15 -1.24
N PRO A 64 -0.58 1.26 -0.43
CA PRO A 64 -0.65 0.93 0.99
C PRO A 64 -1.44 1.99 1.74
N ALA A 65 -1.97 1.66 2.91
CA ALA A 65 -2.62 2.59 3.82
C ALA A 65 -1.97 2.52 5.19
N ALA A 66 -1.90 3.65 5.88
CA ALA A 66 -1.36 3.75 7.23
C ALA A 66 -2.24 4.66 8.10
N MET A 67 -2.38 4.31 9.37
CA MET A 67 -2.94 5.12 10.45
C MET A 67 -1.87 5.24 11.53
N PHE A 68 -1.46 6.47 11.82
CA PHE A 68 -0.38 6.80 12.76
C PHE A 68 -0.91 6.91 14.19
N THR A 69 -1.62 5.87 14.63
CA THR A 69 -2.01 5.67 16.03
C THR A 69 -0.84 5.09 16.83
N ASP A 70 -1.02 4.89 18.14
CA ASP A 70 -0.07 4.17 18.98
C ASP A 70 -0.75 2.90 19.54
N PRO A 71 -0.38 1.68 19.07
CA PRO A 71 0.56 1.41 17.98
C PRO A 71 0.01 1.78 16.59
N GLU A 72 0.89 1.86 15.60
CA GLU A 72 0.52 2.15 14.21
C GLU A 72 -0.25 1.00 13.58
N ILE A 73 -1.06 1.32 12.56
CA ILE A 73 -1.78 0.33 11.76
C ILE A 73 -1.46 0.57 10.29
N ALA A 74 -0.96 -0.44 9.59
CA ALA A 74 -0.68 -0.39 8.16
C ALA A 74 -1.30 -1.57 7.42
N THR A 75 -1.83 -1.33 6.23
CA THR A 75 -2.44 -2.37 5.39
C THR A 75 -2.07 -2.20 3.93
N VAL A 76 -2.09 -3.31 3.19
CA VAL A 76 -1.88 -3.30 1.73
C VAL A 76 -2.56 -4.50 1.09
N GLY A 77 -3.05 -4.33 -0.14
CA GLY A 77 -3.71 -5.39 -0.91
C GLY A 77 -5.11 -5.74 -0.38
N ALA A 78 -5.51 -7.00 -0.58
CA ALA A 78 -6.84 -7.47 -0.23
C ALA A 78 -7.01 -7.66 1.29
N SER A 79 -8.18 -7.31 1.82
CA SER A 79 -8.59 -7.70 3.17
C SER A 79 -9.31 -9.06 3.15
N GLU A 80 -9.35 -9.76 4.29
CA GLU A 80 -10.15 -11.00 4.42
C GLU A 80 -11.62 -10.78 4.06
N GLN A 81 -12.18 -9.63 4.45
CA GLN A 81 -13.56 -9.29 4.10
C GLN A 81 -13.73 -9.19 2.58
N SER A 82 -12.80 -8.51 1.89
CA SER A 82 -12.79 -8.41 0.42
C SER A 82 -12.65 -9.78 -0.24
N LEU A 83 -11.77 -10.64 0.29
CA LEU A 83 -11.56 -12.00 -0.25
C LEU A 83 -12.80 -12.87 -0.09
N LYS A 84 -13.46 -12.82 1.07
CA LYS A 84 -14.74 -13.51 1.32
C LYS A 84 -15.85 -13.01 0.42
N GLN A 85 -15.97 -11.69 0.23
CA GLN A 85 -16.96 -11.08 -0.67
C GLN A 85 -16.75 -11.50 -2.13
N GLN A 86 -15.50 -11.73 -2.53
CA GLN A 86 -15.14 -12.20 -3.87
C GLN A 86 -15.22 -13.74 -4.01
N ALA A 87 -15.60 -14.47 -2.95
CA ALA A 87 -15.53 -15.93 -2.90
C ALA A 87 -14.17 -16.51 -3.33
N ARG A 88 -13.08 -15.78 -3.02
CA ARG A 88 -11.71 -16.18 -3.37
C ARG A 88 -11.11 -17.01 -2.24
N SER A 89 -10.64 -18.22 -2.54
CA SER A 89 -9.87 -19.04 -1.60
C SER A 89 -8.58 -18.35 -1.18
N TYR A 90 -8.26 -18.39 0.11
CA TYR A 90 -7.05 -17.78 0.67
C TYR A 90 -6.62 -18.50 1.94
N LYS A 91 -5.34 -18.39 2.28
CA LYS A 91 -4.79 -18.79 3.59
C LYS A 91 -4.39 -17.56 4.39
N THR A 92 -4.32 -17.70 5.71
CA THR A 92 -3.86 -16.63 6.61
C THR A 92 -2.77 -17.12 7.53
N CYS A 93 -1.77 -16.26 7.73
CA CYS A 93 -0.77 -16.39 8.77
C CYS A 93 -0.85 -15.16 9.67
N LYS A 94 -0.83 -15.33 10.99
CA LYS A 94 -0.84 -14.24 11.97
C LYS A 94 0.26 -14.49 13.01
N LEU A 95 1.16 -13.52 13.17
CA LEU A 95 2.26 -13.58 14.12
C LEU A 95 2.18 -12.36 15.06
N PRO A 96 2.17 -12.54 16.38
CA PRO A 96 2.13 -11.42 17.32
C PRO A 96 3.49 -10.72 17.39
N TYR A 97 3.49 -9.39 17.60
CA TYR A 97 4.72 -8.59 17.63
C TYR A 97 5.71 -9.03 18.73
N ARG A 98 5.21 -9.54 19.85
CA ARG A 98 6.02 -10.16 20.92
C ARG A 98 6.94 -11.31 20.46
N ALA A 99 6.71 -11.91 19.29
CA ALA A 99 7.61 -12.92 18.73
C ALA A 99 8.90 -12.32 18.14
N ASN A 100 8.88 -11.03 17.80
CA ASN A 100 10.06 -10.31 17.35
C ASN A 100 10.93 -9.91 18.54
N SER A 101 12.20 -10.34 18.55
CA SER A 101 13.11 -10.09 19.67
C SER A 101 13.39 -8.60 19.89
N LYS A 102 13.50 -7.79 18.82
CA LYS A 102 13.68 -6.34 18.94
C LYS A 102 12.48 -5.69 19.62
N ALA A 103 11.26 -6.05 19.22
CA ALA A 103 10.02 -5.56 19.83
C ALA A 103 9.95 -5.92 21.32
N TYR A 104 10.27 -7.17 21.67
CA TYR A 104 10.29 -7.64 23.05
C TYR A 104 11.29 -6.87 23.93
N VAL A 105 12.56 -6.76 23.49
CA VAL A 105 13.59 -6.10 24.31
C VAL A 105 13.42 -4.58 24.41
N THR A 106 12.62 -3.98 23.54
CA THR A 106 12.32 -2.54 23.55
C THR A 106 10.93 -2.20 24.12
N GLY A 107 10.14 -3.20 24.50
CA GLY A 107 8.82 -3.02 25.11
C GLY A 107 7.72 -2.58 24.14
N VAL A 108 7.93 -2.71 22.83
CA VAL A 108 6.94 -2.37 21.77
C VAL A 108 6.30 -3.62 21.16
N GLU A 109 5.90 -4.52 22.04
CA GLU A 109 5.40 -5.87 21.71
C GLU A 109 3.91 -5.93 21.34
N GLU A 110 3.20 -4.81 21.45
CA GLU A 110 1.78 -4.71 21.13
C GLU A 110 1.51 -4.93 19.64
N GLY A 111 0.44 -5.67 19.34
CA GLY A 111 -0.05 -5.88 17.99
C GLY A 111 0.42 -7.18 17.33
N PHE A 112 0.36 -7.21 16.00
CA PHE A 112 0.63 -8.38 15.18
C PHE A 112 0.85 -8.01 13.71
N ILE A 113 1.50 -8.91 12.98
CA ILE A 113 1.44 -8.98 11.51
C ILE A 113 0.47 -10.08 11.09
N LYS A 114 -0.30 -9.82 10.03
CA LYS A 114 -1.18 -10.78 9.38
C LYS A 114 -0.93 -10.77 7.88
N LEU A 115 -0.63 -11.92 7.31
CA LEU A 115 -0.42 -12.14 5.89
C LEU A 115 -1.58 -12.97 5.32
N MET A 116 -2.06 -12.59 4.14
CA MET A 116 -3.04 -13.37 3.38
C MET A 116 -2.40 -13.81 2.07
N THR A 117 -2.51 -15.10 1.76
CA THR A 117 -1.94 -15.68 0.54
C THR A 117 -3.02 -16.32 -0.31
N ASP A 118 -2.68 -16.64 -1.56
CA ASP A 118 -3.47 -17.59 -2.34
C ASP A 118 -3.52 -18.96 -1.65
N GLU A 119 -4.43 -19.81 -2.13
CA GLU A 119 -4.69 -21.13 -1.56
C GLU A 119 -3.44 -22.01 -1.55
N ASP A 120 -2.57 -21.86 -2.54
CA ASP A 120 -1.32 -22.61 -2.65
C ASP A 120 -0.18 -22.03 -1.80
N GLY A 121 -0.30 -20.79 -1.30
CA GLY A 121 0.77 -20.13 -0.53
C GLY A 121 1.93 -19.64 -1.39
N HIS A 122 1.70 -19.41 -2.68
CA HIS A 122 2.71 -18.93 -3.62
C HIS A 122 2.84 -17.41 -3.61
N TYR A 123 1.73 -16.69 -3.46
CA TYR A 123 1.71 -15.22 -3.59
C TYR A 123 0.94 -14.55 -2.45
N LEU A 124 1.42 -13.38 -2.04
CA LEU A 124 0.68 -12.51 -1.13
C LEU A 124 -0.50 -11.87 -1.85
N LEU A 125 -1.67 -11.93 -1.22
CA LEU A 125 -2.89 -11.22 -1.65
C LEU A 125 -3.07 -9.91 -0.90
N GLY A 126 -2.58 -9.85 0.33
CA GLY A 126 -2.61 -8.66 1.16
C GLY A 126 -1.90 -8.88 2.49
N ALA A 127 -1.73 -7.79 3.23
CA ALA A 127 -1.16 -7.81 4.56
C ALA A 127 -1.78 -6.73 5.45
N ALA A 128 -1.74 -6.98 6.76
CA ALA A 128 -2.04 -5.99 7.79
C ALA A 128 -0.99 -6.09 8.90
N ILE A 129 -0.53 -4.94 9.38
CA ILE A 129 0.45 -4.82 10.45
C ILE A 129 -0.14 -3.85 11.48
N ILE A 130 -0.18 -4.27 12.73
CA ILE A 130 -0.46 -3.43 13.89
C ILE A 130 0.76 -3.53 14.78
N GLY A 131 1.45 -2.43 15.05
CA GLY A 131 2.67 -2.43 15.84
C GLY A 131 3.57 -1.23 15.57
N TYR A 132 4.68 -1.15 16.30
CA TYR A 132 5.69 -0.11 16.13
C TYR A 132 6.31 -0.16 14.72
N GLU A 133 6.48 1.00 14.07
CA GLU A 133 7.00 1.15 12.69
C GLU A 133 6.19 0.39 11.61
N ALA A 134 4.91 0.09 11.87
CA ALA A 134 4.06 -0.63 10.90
C ALA A 134 3.98 0.09 9.55
N SER A 135 3.90 1.43 9.57
CA SER A 135 3.79 2.27 8.36
C SER A 135 5.04 2.23 7.48
N ASP A 136 6.22 1.97 8.06
CA ASP A 136 7.47 1.88 7.33
C ASP A 136 7.69 0.47 6.76
N ILE A 137 7.50 -0.56 7.58
CA ILE A 137 7.83 -1.94 7.19
C ILE A 137 6.80 -2.54 6.19
N ILE A 138 5.58 -1.98 6.11
CA ILE A 138 4.55 -2.40 5.13
C ILE A 138 5.02 -2.27 3.67
N ASN A 139 6.01 -1.40 3.40
CA ASN A 139 6.51 -1.16 2.05
C ASN A 139 7.15 -2.40 1.42
N VAL A 140 7.76 -3.29 2.22
CA VAL A 140 8.29 -4.58 1.72
C VAL A 140 7.16 -5.45 1.18
N LEU A 141 6.04 -5.51 1.89
CA LEU A 141 4.86 -6.29 1.49
C LEU A 141 4.13 -5.62 0.32
N THR A 142 4.16 -4.30 0.25
CA THR A 142 3.64 -3.53 -0.89
C THR A 142 4.38 -3.89 -2.17
N LEU A 143 5.73 -3.87 -2.14
CA LEU A 143 6.56 -4.30 -3.27
C LEU A 143 6.28 -5.75 -3.66
N ALA A 144 6.19 -6.64 -2.68
CA ALA A 144 5.91 -8.06 -2.91
C ALA A 144 4.59 -8.29 -3.66
N ILE A 145 3.53 -7.55 -3.31
CA ILE A 145 2.21 -7.65 -3.96
C ILE A 145 2.22 -6.99 -5.34
N GLN A 146 2.82 -5.78 -5.45
CA GLN A 146 2.96 -5.03 -6.70
C GLN A 146 3.64 -5.87 -7.78
N GLU A 147 4.79 -6.46 -7.45
CA GLU A 147 5.62 -7.22 -8.38
C GLU A 147 5.25 -8.71 -8.44
N LYS A 148 4.21 -9.12 -7.70
CA LYS A 148 3.78 -10.53 -7.56
C LYS A 148 4.98 -11.44 -7.27
N ILE A 149 5.79 -11.06 -6.28
CA ILE A 149 6.98 -11.82 -5.91
C ILE A 149 6.54 -13.14 -5.25
N PRO A 150 7.01 -14.30 -5.73
CA PRO A 150 6.73 -15.57 -5.07
C PRO A 150 7.22 -15.56 -3.62
N ILE A 151 6.42 -16.08 -2.69
CA ILE A 151 6.76 -16.18 -1.26
C ILE A 151 8.06 -16.94 -1.05
N ALA A 152 8.31 -18.00 -1.83
CA ALA A 152 9.58 -18.74 -1.81
C ALA A 152 10.81 -17.85 -2.12
N LYS A 153 10.65 -16.79 -2.92
CA LYS A 153 11.71 -15.78 -3.13
C LYS A 153 11.77 -14.77 -1.98
N LEU A 154 10.63 -14.33 -1.46
CA LEU A 154 10.58 -13.40 -0.32
C LEU A 154 11.24 -13.97 0.94
N LYS A 155 11.07 -15.27 1.21
CA LYS A 155 11.75 -15.99 2.31
C LYS A 155 13.28 -15.94 2.25
N ARG A 156 13.86 -15.60 1.10
CA ARG A 156 15.32 -15.47 0.93
C ARG A 156 15.85 -14.09 1.29
N LEU A 157 14.97 -13.13 1.61
CA LEU A 157 15.38 -11.81 2.07
C LEU A 157 16.08 -11.92 3.42
N VAL A 158 17.28 -11.34 3.50
CA VAL A 158 18.03 -11.23 4.76
C VAL A 158 17.70 -9.88 5.37
N PHE A 159 16.96 -9.90 6.48
CA PHE A 159 16.69 -8.71 7.27
C PHE A 159 17.87 -8.45 8.23
N PRO A 160 18.29 -7.19 8.42
CA PRO A 160 19.27 -6.87 9.44
C PRO A 160 18.77 -7.27 10.83
N HIS A 161 19.67 -7.80 11.65
CA HIS A 161 19.37 -8.17 13.03
C HIS A 161 20.10 -7.24 14.02
N PRO A 162 19.46 -6.76 15.10
CA PRO A 162 18.03 -6.86 15.39
C PRO A 162 17.21 -5.71 14.76
N THR A 163 16.15 -6.01 14.02
CA THR A 163 15.19 -5.00 13.50
C THR A 163 13.73 -5.45 13.63
N ILE A 164 12.82 -4.47 13.62
CA ILE A 164 11.37 -4.74 13.65
C ILE A 164 10.92 -5.43 12.36
N GLY A 165 11.54 -5.09 11.22
CA GLY A 165 11.27 -5.71 9.92
C GLY A 165 11.43 -7.23 9.89
N GLU A 166 12.23 -7.82 10.78
CA GLU A 166 12.36 -9.29 10.92
C GLU A 166 11.01 -9.97 11.21
N VAL A 167 10.01 -9.26 11.74
CA VAL A 167 8.64 -9.80 11.93
C VAL A 167 8.01 -10.27 10.62
N ILE A 168 8.39 -9.67 9.49
CA ILE A 168 7.96 -10.08 8.15
C ILE A 168 8.58 -11.43 7.78
N ALA A 169 9.89 -11.61 7.98
CA ALA A 169 10.56 -12.88 7.71
C ALA A 169 9.97 -14.01 8.56
N GLN A 170 9.80 -13.76 9.87
CA GLN A 170 9.21 -14.73 10.79
C GLN A 170 7.78 -15.12 10.39
N ALA A 171 6.96 -14.16 9.92
CA ALA A 171 5.61 -14.45 9.47
C ALA A 171 5.59 -15.22 8.13
N LEU A 172 6.52 -14.93 7.22
CA LEU A 172 6.67 -15.66 5.97
C LEU A 172 7.05 -17.12 6.21
N ASP A 173 7.92 -17.41 7.17
CA ASP A 173 8.36 -18.79 7.50
C ASP A 173 7.22 -19.69 8.00
N LEU A 174 6.12 -19.11 8.47
CA LEU A 174 4.93 -19.83 8.91
C LEU A 174 3.91 -20.13 7.79
N ILE A 175 4.18 -19.70 6.56
CA ILE A 175 3.37 -19.96 5.35
C ILE A 175 3.97 -21.14 4.59
#